data_AF-A0A4P7JEG2-F1
#
_entry.id   AF-A0A4P7JEG2-F1
#
_cell.length_a   1.000
_cell.length_b   1.000
_cell.length_c   1.000
_cell.angle_alpha   90.00
_cell.angle_beta   90.00
_cell.angle_gamma   90.00
#
_symmetry.space_group_name_H-M   'P 1'
#
loop_
_entity.id
_entity.type
_entity.pdbx_description
1 polymer ?
#
loop_
_entity_poly.entity_id
_entity_poly.type
_entity_poly.pdbx_seq_one_letter_code
_entity_poly.pdbx_strand_id
1 'polypeptide(L)'
;MNLISYISIAYGCACVGVIGFQLALIAGAPWGALTQGGKNEGALPSAGRIAAFVSIFVVAAMACAILSAAGLWPQWPNWTKWVALTVQCLVTVLNWITPSKPERTLWGPLTSIMLALAVLVVFAA
;
A
#
# COMPACT_ATOMS: atom_id res chain seq x y z
N MET A 1 4.71 1.33 -24.59
CA MET A 1 4.90 1.02 -23.16
C MET A 1 5.78 -0.20 -23.05
N ASN A 2 6.73 -0.22 -22.11
CA ASN A 2 7.62 -1.36 -21.90
C ASN A 2 7.17 -2.20 -20.70
N LEU A 3 7.86 -3.31 -20.41
CA LEU A 3 7.54 -4.20 -19.29
C LEU A 3 7.48 -3.44 -17.94
N ILE A 4 8.42 -2.52 -17.71
CA ILE A 4 8.50 -1.73 -16.47
C ILE A 4 7.27 -0.83 -16.31
N SER A 5 6.77 -0.23 -17.39
CA SER A 5 5.50 0.52 -17.36
C SER A 5 4.35 -0.36 -16.88
N TYR A 6 4.20 -1.59 -17.40
CA TYR A 6 3.14 -2.50 -16.98
C TYR A 6 3.28 -2.94 -15.51
N ILE A 7 4.50 -3.22 -15.05
CA ILE A 7 4.77 -3.57 -13.64
C ILE A 7 4.41 -2.40 -12.72
N SER A 8 4.79 -1.17 -13.07
CA SER A 8 4.45 0.03 -12.29
C SER A 8 2.94 0.28 -12.24
N ILE A 9 2.21 0.00 -13.32
CA ILE A 9 0.75 0.10 -13.36
C ILE A 9 0.12 -0.97 -12.48
N ALA A 10 0.62 -2.21 -12.50
CA ALA A 10 0.14 -3.26 -11.60
C ALA A 10 0.31 -2.87 -10.13
N TYR A 11 1.45 -2.27 -9.78
CA TYR A 11 1.68 -1.70 -8.44
C TYR A 11 0.69 -0.57 -8.12
N GLY A 12 0.46 0.34 -9.06
CA GLY A 12 -0.52 1.42 -8.92
C GLY A 12 -1.96 0.91 -8.72
N CYS A 13 -2.37 -0.12 -9.47
CA CYS A 13 -3.67 -0.77 -9.32
C CYS A 13 -3.82 -1.41 -7.93
N ALA A 14 -2.78 -2.07 -7.41
CA ALA A 14 -2.78 -2.59 -6.05
C ALA A 14 -2.97 -1.45 -5.04
N CYS A 15 -2.26 -0.33 -5.20
CA CYS A 15 -2.43 0.86 -4.35
C CYS A 15 -3.87 1.41 -4.39
N VAL A 16 -4.51 1.46 -5.55
CA VAL A 16 -5.93 1.85 -5.69
C VAL A 16 -6.84 0.89 -4.91
N GLY A 17 -6.60 -0.42 -4.98
CA GLY A 17 -7.32 -1.41 -4.18
C GLY A 17 -7.17 -1.16 -2.68
N VAL A 18 -5.94 -0.88 -2.22
CA VAL A 18 -5.68 -0.52 -0.80
C VAL A 18 -6.41 0.76 -0.41
N ILE A 19 -6.39 1.80 -1.26
CA ILE A 19 -7.12 3.05 -0.99
C ILE A 19 -8.63 2.81 -0.91
N GLY A 20 -9.19 1.98 -1.80
CA GLY A 20 -10.60 1.57 -1.75
C GLY A 20 -10.96 0.90 -0.43
N PHE A 21 -10.08 0.01 0.07
CA PHE A 21 -10.23 -0.59 1.39
C PHE A 21 -10.22 0.46 2.52
N GLN A 22 -9.29 1.43 2.50
CA GLN A 22 -9.25 2.51 3.50
C GLN A 22 -10.52 3.39 3.47
N LEU A 23 -11.04 3.70 2.28
CA LEU A 23 -12.28 4.45 2.12
C LEU A 23 -13.48 3.68 2.71
N ALA A 24 -13.56 2.37 2.47
CA ALA A 24 -14.60 1.53 3.05
C ALA A 24 -14.52 1.50 4.59
N LEU A 25 -13.32 1.43 5.16
CA LEU A 25 -13.13 1.51 6.62
C LEU A 25 -13.60 2.86 7.19
N ILE A 26 -13.31 3.96 6.51
CA ILE A 26 -13.77 5.31 6.90
C ILE A 26 -15.30 5.39 6.85
N ALA A 27 -15.92 4.78 5.83
CA ALA A 27 -17.37 4.68 5.68
C ALA A 27 -18.04 3.76 6.72
N GLY A 28 -17.26 2.97 7.47
CA GLY A 28 -17.76 2.11 8.54
C GLY A 28 -17.93 0.63 8.16
N ALA A 29 -17.25 0.15 7.12
CA ALA A 29 -17.20 -1.27 6.81
C ALA A 29 -16.72 -2.09 8.03
N PRO A 30 -17.31 -3.26 8.30
CA PRO A 30 -17.02 -4.05 9.49
C PRO A 30 -15.73 -4.89 9.35
N TRP A 31 -14.64 -4.27 8.90
CA TRP A 31 -13.38 -4.92 8.56
C TRP A 31 -12.23 -4.57 9.52
N GLY A 32 -12.54 -4.09 10.73
CA GLY A 32 -11.55 -3.75 11.74
C GLY A 32 -10.61 -4.90 12.10
N ALA A 33 -11.08 -6.15 12.06
CA ALA A 33 -10.26 -7.34 12.31
C ALA A 33 -9.17 -7.57 11.24
N LEU A 34 -9.36 -7.01 10.04
CA LEU A 34 -8.44 -7.10 8.90
C LEU A 34 -7.41 -5.96 8.88
N THR A 35 -7.32 -5.11 9.90
CA THR A 35 -6.41 -3.96 9.88
C THR A 35 -6.00 -3.55 11.30
N GLN A 36 -5.00 -2.68 11.43
CA GLN A 36 -4.61 -2.04 12.69
C GLN A 36 -4.32 -3.05 13.83
N GLY A 37 -3.74 -4.21 13.48
CA GLY A 37 -3.44 -5.26 14.45
C GLY A 37 -4.65 -6.11 14.87
N GLY A 38 -5.81 -5.96 14.20
CA GLY A 38 -7.04 -6.66 14.53
C GLY A 38 -7.65 -6.26 15.88
N LYS A 39 -7.35 -5.06 16.39
CA LYS A 39 -7.75 -4.61 17.72
C LYS A 39 -9.25 -4.34 17.90
N ASN A 40 -9.94 -4.04 16.80
CA ASN A 40 -11.36 -3.72 16.82
C ASN A 40 -12.10 -4.72 15.94
N GLU A 41 -13.08 -5.43 16.49
CA GLU A 41 -14.02 -6.20 15.70
C GLU A 41 -15.08 -5.27 15.08
N GLY A 42 -15.55 -5.59 13.87
CA GLY A 42 -16.54 -4.77 13.18
C GLY A 42 -15.98 -3.43 12.68
N ALA A 43 -16.74 -2.35 12.84
CA ALA A 43 -16.40 -1.04 12.29
C ALA A 43 -15.35 -0.32 13.14
N LEU A 44 -14.41 0.39 12.50
CA LEU A 44 -13.38 1.12 13.22
C LEU A 44 -13.95 2.32 14.02
N PRO A 45 -13.41 2.59 15.23
CA PRO A 45 -13.67 3.82 15.96
C PRO A 45 -13.08 5.03 15.24
N SER A 46 -13.47 6.24 15.64
CA SER A 46 -13.04 7.50 15.00
C SER A 46 -11.52 7.62 14.83
N ALA A 47 -10.74 7.28 15.87
CA ALA A 47 -9.28 7.29 15.80
C ALA A 47 -8.72 6.32 14.73
N GLY A 48 -9.33 5.13 14.61
CA GLY A 48 -8.97 4.16 13.57
C GLY A 48 -9.28 4.67 12.16
N ARG A 49 -10.38 5.40 11.99
CA ARG A 49 -10.74 6.03 10.70
C ARG A 49 -9.79 7.17 10.33
N ILE A 50 -9.30 7.94 11.30
CA ILE A 50 -8.28 8.97 11.05
C ILE A 50 -6.96 8.32 10.59
N ALA A 51 -6.56 7.21 11.22
CA ALA A 51 -5.38 6.47 10.78
C ALA A 51 -5.55 5.91 9.35
N ALA A 52 -6.74 5.38 9.02
CA ALA A 52 -7.07 4.96 7.65
C ALA A 52 -7.00 6.13 6.65
N PHE A 53 -7.50 7.31 7.03
CA PHE A 53 -7.43 8.52 6.21
C PHE A 53 -5.99 8.95 5.94
N VAL A 54 -5.13 8.99 6.96
CA VAL A 54 -3.70 9.29 6.79
C VAL A 54 -3.02 8.25 5.88
N SER A 55 -3.37 6.97 6.03
CA SER A 55 -2.83 5.89 5.21
C SER A 55 -3.13 6.07 3.71
N ILE A 56 -4.26 6.69 3.34
CA ILE A 56 -4.59 6.96 1.93
C ILE A 56 -3.50 7.83 1.29
N PHE A 57 -3.07 8.90 1.96
CA PHE A 57 -2.05 9.80 1.43
C PHE A 57 -0.69 9.12 1.27
N VAL A 58 -0.32 8.26 2.23
CA VAL A 58 0.94 7.51 2.15
C VAL A 58 0.92 6.56 0.95
N VAL A 59 -0.15 5.77 0.80
CA VAL A 59 -0.29 4.81 -0.31
C VAL A 59 -0.39 5.54 -1.66
N ALA A 60 -1.09 6.67 -1.74
CA ALA A 60 -1.15 7.48 -2.94
C ALA A 60 0.23 8.05 -3.33
N ALA A 61 0.99 8.57 -2.36
CA ALA A 61 2.35 9.05 -2.59
C ALA A 61 3.29 7.93 -3.08
N MET A 62 3.15 6.72 -2.53
CA MET A 62 3.90 5.54 -3.00
C MET A 62 3.54 5.20 -4.46
N ALA A 63 2.26 5.20 -4.82
CA ALA A 63 1.82 4.99 -6.20
C ALA A 63 2.41 6.04 -7.16
N CYS A 64 2.31 7.32 -6.81
CA CYS A 64 2.88 8.42 -7.59
C CYS A 64 4.39 8.26 -7.79
N ALA A 65 5.14 7.93 -6.73
CA ALA A 65 6.58 7.73 -6.81
C ALA A 65 6.98 6.55 -7.71
N ILE A 66 6.32 5.40 -7.58
CA ILE A 66 6.62 4.21 -8.38
C ILE A 66 6.20 4.36 -9.85
N LEU A 67 5.06 4.99 -10.14
CA LEU A 67 4.67 5.33 -11.52
C LEU A 67 5.68 6.31 -12.15
N SER A 68 6.11 7.31 -11.39
CA SER A 68 7.12 8.29 -11.83
C SER A 68 8.47 7.66 -12.12
N ALA A 69 8.87 6.66 -11.33
CA ALA A 69 10.10 5.89 -11.57
C ALA A 69 10.07 5.18 -12.93
N ALA A 70 8.90 4.75 -13.40
CA ALA A 70 8.71 4.17 -14.73
C ALA A 70 8.50 5.21 -15.86
N GLY A 71 8.71 6.50 -15.59
CA GLY A 71 8.53 7.59 -16.55
C GLY A 71 7.08 8.02 -16.79
N LEU A 72 6.13 7.45 -16.04
CA LEU A 72 4.71 7.81 -16.14
C LEU A 72 4.38 9.05 -15.30
N TRP A 73 3.24 9.68 -15.57
CA TRP A 73 2.71 10.76 -14.74
C TRP A 73 2.56 10.29 -13.27
N PRO A 74 2.89 11.10 -12.25
CA PRO A 74 3.17 12.55 -12.28
C PRO A 74 4.65 12.95 -12.48
N GLN A 75 5.56 12.03 -12.80
CA GLN A 75 6.98 12.33 -13.01
C GLN A 75 7.65 13.06 -11.82
N TRP A 76 7.32 12.62 -10.61
CA TRP A 76 7.99 13.06 -9.38
C TRP A 76 9.50 12.84 -9.41
N PRO A 77 10.27 13.62 -8.63
CA PRO A 77 11.71 13.48 -8.56
C PRO A 77 12.15 12.05 -8.25
N ASN A 78 13.23 11.61 -8.92
CA ASN A 78 13.71 10.22 -8.85
C ASN A 78 14.02 9.73 -7.42
N TRP A 79 14.38 10.62 -6.48
CA TRP A 79 14.65 10.21 -5.10
C TRP A 79 13.41 9.65 -4.38
N THR A 80 12.20 10.02 -4.81
CA THR A 80 10.94 9.58 -4.18
C THR A 80 10.72 8.07 -4.29
N LYS A 81 11.27 7.42 -5.33
CA LYS A 81 11.16 5.96 -5.52
C LYS A 81 11.83 5.16 -4.40
N TRP A 82 12.94 5.68 -3.86
CA TRP A 82 13.65 5.07 -2.73
C TRP A 82 12.87 5.19 -1.42
N VAL A 83 12.19 6.32 -1.23
CA VAL A 83 11.29 6.50 -0.09
C VAL A 83 10.10 5.55 -0.18
N ALA A 84 9.45 5.47 -1.34
CA ALA A 84 8.35 4.54 -1.56
C ALA A 84 8.76 3.08 -1.34
N LEU A 85 9.94 2.68 -1.85
CA LEU A 85 10.49 1.35 -1.60
C LEU A 85 10.75 1.10 -0.11
N THR A 86 11.34 2.06 0.60
CA THR A 86 11.62 1.94 2.04
C THR A 86 10.32 1.77 2.83
N VAL A 87 9.31 2.60 2.55
CA VAL A 87 8.00 2.50 3.19
C VAL A 87 7.34 1.17 2.85
N GLN A 88 7.41 0.71 1.59
CA GLN A 88 6.88 -0.59 1.18
C GLN A 88 7.54 -1.74 1.94
N CYS A 89 8.87 -1.73 2.11
CA CYS A 89 9.58 -2.72 2.92
C CYS A 89 9.06 -2.75 4.36
N LEU A 90 8.93 -1.58 4.99
CA LEU A 90 8.41 -1.48 6.36
C LEU A 90 6.98 -2.02 6.45
N VAL A 91 6.10 -1.62 5.53
CA VAL A 91 4.72 -2.10 5.46
C VAL A 91 4.67 -3.62 5.32
N THR A 92 5.48 -4.20 4.44
CA THR A 92 5.52 -5.66 4.24
C THR A 92 5.97 -6.39 5.50
N VAL A 93 7.03 -5.90 6.17
CA VAL A 93 7.49 -6.48 7.45
C VAL A 93 6.41 -6.38 8.52
N LEU A 94 5.81 -5.20 8.70
CA LEU A 94 4.76 -4.95 9.69
C LEU A 94 3.54 -5.87 9.47
N ASN A 95 3.14 -6.11 8.22
CA ASN A 95 2.02 -6.99 7.89
C ASN A 95 2.33 -8.48 8.12
N TRP A 96 3.60 -8.90 8.10
CA TRP A 96 3.98 -10.27 8.45
C TRP A 96 4.08 -10.49 9.97
N ILE A 97 4.49 -9.48 10.72
CA ILE A 97 4.64 -9.57 12.18
C ILE A 97 3.38 -9.18 12.96
N THR A 98 2.31 -8.75 12.28
CA THR A 98 1.04 -8.42 12.95
C THR A 98 0.53 -9.61 13.76
N PRO A 99 0.03 -9.40 15.00
CA PRO A 99 -0.57 -10.46 15.81
C PRO A 99 -1.90 -10.98 15.25
N SER A 100 -2.58 -10.20 14.38
CA SER A 100 -3.86 -10.60 13.78
C SER A 100 -3.66 -11.63 12.67
N LYS A 101 -4.14 -12.86 12.87
CA LYS A 101 -4.08 -13.92 11.84
C LYS A 101 -4.86 -13.55 10.55
N PRO A 102 -6.09 -12.98 10.63
CA PRO A 102 -6.80 -12.53 9.43
C PRO A 102 -6.03 -11.44 8.67
N GLU A 103 -5.45 -10.47 9.37
CA GLU A 103 -4.65 -9.41 8.78
C GLU A 103 -3.40 -9.98 8.10
N ARG A 104 -2.65 -10.85 8.79
CA ARG A 104 -1.42 -11.45 8.26
C ARG A 104 -1.66 -12.28 7.01
N THR A 105 -2.74 -13.05 6.99
CA THR A 105 -3.09 -13.92 5.84
C THR A 105 -3.47 -13.11 4.61
N LEU A 106 -4.13 -11.97 4.80
CA LEU A 106 -4.53 -11.08 3.70
C LEU A 106 -3.36 -10.19 3.24
N TRP A 107 -2.77 -9.45 4.17
CA TRP A 107 -1.86 -8.37 3.86
C TRP A 107 -0.41 -8.82 3.70
N GLY A 108 0.03 -9.87 4.39
CA GLY A 108 1.39 -10.41 4.24
C GLY A 108 1.70 -10.77 2.77
N PRO A 109 0.91 -11.65 2.13
CA PRO A 109 1.09 -11.99 0.71
C PRO A 109 0.92 -10.79 -0.22
N LEU A 110 -0.14 -9.98 -0.04
CA LEU A 110 -0.42 -8.83 -0.90
C LEU A 110 0.73 -7.82 -0.89
N THR A 111 1.21 -7.43 0.29
CA THR A 111 2.31 -6.47 0.44
C THR A 111 3.65 -7.04 0.01
N SER A 112 3.84 -8.36 0.04
CA SER A 112 5.02 -9.03 -0.51
C SER A 112 5.04 -8.95 -2.04
N ILE A 113 3.89 -9.15 -2.69
CA ILE A 113 3.75 -8.98 -4.14
C ILE A 113 4.00 -7.51 -4.51
N MET A 114 3.39 -6.56 -3.79
CA MET A 114 3.63 -5.14 -4.01
C MET A 114 5.11 -4.76 -3.84
N LEU A 115 5.80 -5.32 -2.84
CA LEU A 115 7.23 -5.12 -2.65
C LEU A 115 8.04 -5.64 -3.84
N ALA A 116 7.74 -6.85 -4.33
CA ALA A 116 8.41 -7.40 -5.50
C ALA A 116 8.23 -6.50 -6.74
N LEU A 117 7.01 -6.02 -7.00
CA LEU A 117 6.74 -5.07 -8.09
C LEU A 117 7.52 -3.77 -7.92
N ALA A 118 7.55 -3.19 -6.72
CA ALA A 118 8.29 -1.96 -6.43
C ALA A 118 9.80 -2.15 -6.63
N VAL A 119 10.38 -3.25 -6.16
CA VAL A 119 11.80 -3.60 -6.38
C VAL A 119 12.10 -3.69 -7.86
N LEU A 120 11.28 -4.42 -8.64
CA LEU A 120 11.47 -4.55 -10.08
C LEU A 120 11.46 -3.18 -10.78
N VAL A 121 10.52 -2.30 -10.44
CA VAL A 121 10.49 -0.95 -11.03
C VAL A 121 11.69 -0.12 -10.59
N VAL A 122 12.02 -0.08 -9.30
CA VAL A 122 13.07 0.81 -8.79
C VAL A 122 14.45 0.49 -9.37
N PHE A 123 14.76 -0.80 -9.54
CA PHE A 123 16.07 -1.28 -9.99
C PHE A 123 16.18 -1.55 -11.50
N ALA A 124 15.06 -1.69 -12.22
CA ALA A 124 15.07 -1.93 -13.67
C ALA A 124 14.53 -0.77 -14.52
N ALA A 125 14.13 0.34 -13.89
CA ALA A 125 13.75 1.60 -14.55
C ALA A 125 14.90 2.60 -14.67
#